data_AF-A0A7X9FWE9-F1
#
_entry.id   AF-A0A7X9FWE9-F1
#
_cell.length_a   1.000
_cell.length_b   1.000
_cell.length_c   1.000
_cell.angle_alpha   90.00
_cell.angle_beta   90.00
_cell.angle_gamma   90.00
#
_symmetry.space_group_name_H-M   'P 1'
#
loop_
_entity.id
_entity.type
_entity.pdbx_description
1 polymer ?
#
loop_
_entity_poly.entity_id
_entity_poly.type
_entity_poly.pdbx_seq_one_letter_code
_entity_poly.pdbx_strand_id
1 'polypeptide(L)' 'EGTYLALLDCRALGLSQPELNGFFLKKARVYFDKGPIFGEELVGFERMNLACPRQLLSEALQRIEKAVAELKTR' A
#
# COMPACT_ATOMS: atom_id res chain seq x y z
N GLU A 1 15.11 -16.44 -1.95
CA GLU A 1 13.79 -16.95 -2.40
C GLU A 1 12.75 -15.84 -2.25
N GLY A 2 11.74 -15.80 -3.13
CA GLY A 2 10.69 -14.77 -3.12
C GLY A 2 9.32 -15.39 -2.80
N THR A 3 8.48 -14.68 -2.05
CA THR A 3 7.13 -15.13 -1.69
C THR A 3 6.07 -14.38 -2.51
N TYR A 4 4.79 -14.69 -2.30
CA TYR A 4 3.67 -13.93 -2.86
C TYR A 4 3.36 -12.63 -2.09
N LEU A 5 4.16 -12.27 -1.10
CA LEU A 5 4.01 -11.05 -0.31
C LEU A 5 5.00 -10.00 -0.79
N ALA A 6 4.47 -8.93 -1.40
CA ALA A 6 5.28 -7.79 -1.81
C ALA A 6 5.36 -6.77 -0.67
N LEU A 7 6.56 -6.28 -0.40
CA LEU A 7 6.80 -5.19 0.52
C LEU A 7 6.94 -3.88 -0.28
N LEU A 8 6.06 -2.92 -0.01
CA LEU A 8 5.97 -1.65 -0.74
C LEU A 8 6.54 -0.53 0.13
N ASP A 9 7.59 0.15 -0.34
CA ASP A 9 8.11 1.35 0.29
C ASP A 9 7.23 2.55 -0.05
N CYS A 10 6.47 3.04 0.93
CA CYS A 10 5.54 4.15 0.76
C CYS A 10 6.05 5.45 1.40
N ARG A 11 7.30 5.49 1.87
CA ARG A 11 7.88 6.66 2.56
C ARG A 11 7.92 7.91 1.68
N ALA A 12 8.06 7.75 0.37
CA ALA A 12 8.03 8.84 -0.60
C ALA A 12 6.67 9.56 -0.71
N LEU A 13 5.60 9.00 -0.12
CA LEU A 13 4.29 9.66 -0.04
C LEU A 13 4.23 10.73 1.06
N GLY A 14 5.24 10.80 1.95
CA GLY A 14 5.29 11.81 3.02
C GLY A 14 4.22 11.67 4.10
N LEU A 15 3.56 10.52 4.17
CA LEU A 15 2.50 10.22 5.13
C LEU A 15 3.05 9.41 6.32
N SER A 16 2.56 9.68 7.53
CA SER A 16 2.80 8.82 8.69
C SER A 16 2.11 7.46 8.54
N GLN A 17 2.50 6.45 9.33
CA GLN A 17 1.88 5.12 9.22
C GLN A 17 0.35 5.14 9.41
N PRO A 18 -0.24 5.83 10.41
CA PRO A 18 -1.69 5.91 10.54
C PRO A 18 -2.37 6.55 9.32
N GLU A 19 -1.71 7.54 8.70
CA GLU A 19 -2.19 8.21 7.49
C GLU A 19 -2.09 7.30 6.27
N LEU A 20 -1.00 6.53 6.11
CA LEU A 20 -0.87 5.51 5.06
C LEU A 20 -2.00 4.47 5.15
N ASN A 21 -2.22 3.93 6.35
CA ASN A 21 -3.31 2.98 6.60
C ASN A 21 -4.67 3.56 6.19
N GLY A 22 -4.93 4.82 6.60
CA GLY A 22 -6.16 5.52 6.27
C GLY A 22 -6.29 5.83 4.78
N PHE A 23 -5.19 6.24 4.14
CA PHE A 23 -5.11 6.55 2.72
C PHE A 23 -5.43 5.32 1.88
N PHE A 24 -4.73 4.21 2.09
CA PHE A 24 -4.97 3.00 1.30
C PHE A 24 -6.37 2.42 1.55
N LEU A 25 -6.80 2.32 2.81
CA LEU A 25 -8.11 1.76 3.14
C LEU A 25 -9.28 2.64 2.65
N LYS A 26 -9.21 3.95 2.88
CA LYS A 26 -10.35 4.85 2.62
C LYS A 26 -10.31 5.47 1.23
N LYS A 27 -9.12 5.83 0.71
CA LYS A 27 -8.97 6.49 -0.60
C LYS A 27 -8.72 5.47 -1.71
N ALA A 28 -7.67 4.64 -1.59
CA ALA A 28 -7.38 3.63 -2.61
C ALA A 28 -8.33 2.41 -2.55
N ARG A 29 -9.07 2.23 -1.44
CA ARG A 29 -9.97 1.08 -1.23
C ARG A 29 -9.21 -0.26 -1.35
N VAL A 30 -7.98 -0.28 -0.84
CA VAL A 30 -7.10 -1.45 -0.75
C VAL A 30 -6.68 -1.63 0.71
N TYR A 31 -6.71 -2.88 1.17
CA TYR A 31 -6.28 -3.24 2.52
C TYR A 31 -4.93 -3.94 2.47
N PHE A 32 -4.00 -3.48 3.30
CA PHE A 32 -2.64 -4.01 3.42
C PHE A 32 -2.35 -4.43 4.86
N ASP A 33 -1.34 -5.28 5.01
CA ASP A 33 -0.71 -5.50 6.30
C ASP A 33 0.31 -4.39 6.55
N LYS A 34 0.18 -3.73 7.69
CA LYS A 34 1.00 -2.56 8.06
C LYS A 34 2.43 -3.02 8.32
N GLY A 35 3.41 -2.33 7.75
CA GLY A 35 4.83 -2.61 7.95
C GLY A 35 5.24 -2.76 9.43
N PRO A 36 4.81 -1.88 10.35
CA PRO A 36 5.19 -1.95 11.76
C PRO A 36 4.75 -3.20 12.53
N ILE A 37 3.83 -4.00 11.99
CA ILE A 37 3.48 -5.30 12.58
C ILE A 37 4.68 -6.26 12.52
N PHE A 38 5.61 -6.03 11.60
CA PHE A 38 6.77 -6.88 11.35
C PHE A 38 8.09 -6.31 11.92
N GLY A 39 8.08 -5.06 12.40
CA GLY A 39 9.26 -4.38 12.96
C GLY A 39 9.17 -2.85 12.82
N GLU A 40 9.76 -2.10 13.76
CA GLU A 40 9.74 -0.63 13.72
C GLU A 40 10.52 -0.05 12.52
N GLU A 41 11.51 -0.78 12.01
CA GLU A 41 12.26 -0.45 10.81
C GLU A 41 11.40 -0.44 9.54
N LEU A 42 10.22 -1.04 9.60
CA LEU A 42 9.24 -1.11 8.51
C LEU A 42 8.13 -0.05 8.64
N VAL A 43 8.30 0.95 9.49
CA VAL A 43 7.44 2.15 9.47
C VAL A 43 7.52 2.83 8.10
N GLY A 44 6.36 3.08 7.51
CA GLY A 44 6.23 3.64 6.16
C GLY A 44 6.17 2.60 5.05
N PHE A 45 6.20 1.30 5.39
CA PHE A 45 5.98 0.21 4.44
C PHE A 45 4.58 -0.37 4.57
N GLU A 46 4.11 -0.94 3.46
CA GLU A 46 2.87 -1.72 3.39
C GLU A 46 3.16 -3.07 2.73
N ARG A 47 2.53 -4.14 3.23
CA ARG A 47 2.69 -5.48 2.67
C ARG A 47 1.43 -5.88 1.92
N MET A 48 1.62 -6.21 0.64
CA MET A 48 0.57 -6.60 -0.30
C MET A 48 0.60 -8.10 -0.57
N ASN A 49 -0.57 -8.74 -0.53
CA ASN A 49 -0.74 -10.12 -0.96
C ASN A 49 -1.00 -10.21 -2.47
N LEU A 50 -0.08 -10.84 -3.20
CA LEU A 50 -0.17 -11.07 -4.65
C LEU A 50 -0.84 -12.41 -5.02
N ALA A 51 -1.18 -13.25 -4.04
CA ALA A 51 -1.89 -14.52 -4.25
C ALA A 51 -3.39 -14.30 -4.49
N CYS A 52 -3.71 -13.59 -5.57
CA CYS A 52 -5.07 -13.29 -6.00
C CYS A 52 -5.18 -13.34 -7.54
N PRO A 53 -6.40 -13.37 -8.12
CA PRO A 53 -6.58 -13.31 -9.56
C PRO A 53 -5.93 -12.06 -10.16
N ARG A 54 -5.29 -12.19 -11.33
CA ARG A 54 -4.61 -11.07 -12.02
C ARG A 54 -5.53 -9.87 -12.21
N GLN A 55 -6.80 -10.10 -12.54
CA GLN A 55 -7.79 -9.04 -12.72
C GLN A 55 -8.00 -8.21 -11.44
N LEU A 56 -8.08 -8.87 -10.28
CA LEU A 56 -8.24 -8.20 -8.99
C LEU A 56 -6.97 -7.41 -8.63
N LEU A 57 -5.80 -7.97 -8.88
CA LEU A 57 -4.53 -7.27 -8.69
C LEU A 57 -4.44 -6.01 -9.55
N SER A 58 -4.76 -6.12 -10.85
CA SER A 58 -4.77 -4.98 -11.77
C SER A 58 -5.73 -3.89 -11.32
N GLU A 59 -6.93 -4.25 -10.86
CA GLU A 59 -7.89 -3.29 -10.34
C GLU A 59 -7.38 -2.59 -9.08
N ALA A 60 -6.79 -3.32 -8.13
CA ALA A 60 -6.20 -2.75 -6.93
C ALA A 60 -5.07 -1.75 -7.26
N LEU A 61 -4.19 -2.11 -8.20
CA LEU A 61 -3.10 -1.24 -8.66
C LEU A 61 -3.61 0.05 -9.32
N GLN A 62 -4.64 -0.04 -10.16
CA GLN A 62 -5.27 1.15 -10.78
C GLN A 62 -5.87 2.10 -9.74
N ARG A 63 -6.52 1.56 -8.69
CA ARG A 63 -7.06 2.39 -7.61
C ARG A 63 -5.96 3.07 -6.79
N ILE A 64 -4.84 2.37 -6.55
CA ILE A 64 -3.67 2.94 -5.87
C ILE A 64 -3.07 4.06 -6.70
N GLU A 65 -2.83 3.83 -8.00
CA GLU A 65 -2.29 4.82 -8.92
C GLU A 65 -3.13 6.10 -8.92
N LYS A 66 -4.45 5.96 -9.06
CA LYS A 66 -5.39 7.09 -9.01
C LYS A 66 -5.30 7.84 -7.68
N ALA A 67 -5.35 7.13 -6.55
CA ALA A 67 -5.26 7.77 -5.23
C ALA A 67 -3.94 8.52 -5.03
N VAL A 68 -2.83 7.99 -5.52
CA VAL A 68 -1.51 8.62 -5.43
C VAL A 68 -1.42 9.85 -6.34
N ALA A 69 -1.97 9.79 -7.55
CA ALA A 69 -2.04 10.96 -8.44
C ALA A 69 -2.83 12.11 -7.81
N GLU A 70 -3.98 11.80 -7.21
CA GLU A 70 -4.80 12.78 -6.47
C GLU A 70 -4.07 13.36 -5.25
N LEU A 71 -3.24 12.56 -4.56
CA LEU A 71 -2.43 13.03 -3.44
C LEU A 71 -1.36 14.04 -3.89
N LYS A 72 -0.71 13.80 -5.04
CA LYS A 72 0.35 14.67 -5.59
C LYS A 72 -0.14 15.97 -6.24
N THR A 73 -1.44 16.07 -6.49
CA THR A 73 -2.08 17.26 -7.08
C THR A 73 -2.46 18.29 -6.00
N ARG A 74 -2.24 17.96 -4.73
CA ARG A 74 -2.39 18.84 -3.57
C ARG A 74 -1.04 19.44 -3.18
#